data_AF-A0A090QNS0-F1
#
_entry.id   AF-A0A090QNS0-F1
#
_cell.length_a   1.000
_cell.length_b   1.000
_cell.length_c   1.000
_cell.angle_alpha   90.00
_cell.angle_beta   90.00
_cell.angle_gamma   90.00
#
_symmetry.space_group_name_H-M   'P 1'
#
loop_
_entity.id
_entity.type
_entity.pdbx_description
1 polymer ?
#
loop_
_entity_poly.entity_id
_entity_poly.type
_entity_poly.pdbx_seq_one_letter_code
_entity_poly.pdbx_strand_id
1 'polypeptide(L)'
;MARRSRITVGTENNRGVEENRVRHMDYGVQLNKLMYTRLIKGENISLFSPSDVPGLYDAFFADQAEFERLYVQYEQDSSIKRKTVKAIELFSLLMQERASTGRIYIQNVDHCNTHSPFDPSVAPIRQSNLCLEIALPTKPLNNVEDENGEIALCSYLRSTWVRLKAWMIWKSWQS
;
A
#
# COMPACT_ATOMS: atom_id res chain seq x y z
N MET A 1 -5.73 -28.53 3.56
CA MET A 1 -5.37 -27.88 4.85
C MET A 1 -5.31 -26.36 4.62
N ALA A 2 -6.47 -25.68 4.71
CA ALA A 2 -6.60 -24.27 4.34
C ALA A 2 -6.17 -23.37 5.50
N ARG A 3 -4.96 -22.81 5.45
CA ARG A 3 -4.52 -21.77 6.39
C ARG A 3 -5.39 -20.53 6.18
N ARG A 4 -6.21 -20.20 7.19
CA ARG A 4 -7.05 -19.00 7.26
C ARG A 4 -6.20 -17.77 6.92
N SER A 5 -6.60 -17.03 5.90
CA SER A 5 -6.16 -15.66 5.59
C SER A 5 -6.47 -14.76 6.80
N ARG A 6 -5.52 -14.68 7.74
CA ARG A 6 -5.59 -13.80 8.91
C ARG A 6 -5.03 -12.44 8.50
N ILE A 7 -5.75 -11.39 8.86
CA ILE A 7 -5.38 -9.99 8.62
C ILE A 7 -3.97 -9.77 9.20
N THR A 8 -3.02 -9.34 8.35
CA THR A 8 -1.60 -9.20 8.68
C THR A 8 -1.32 -8.17 9.80
N VAL A 9 -2.26 -7.25 10.04
CA VAL A 9 -2.11 -6.12 10.99
C VAL A 9 -1.80 -6.56 12.44
N GLY A 10 -2.10 -7.80 12.85
CA GLY A 10 -1.91 -8.28 14.22
C GLY A 10 -0.60 -9.05 14.52
N THR A 11 0.35 -9.14 13.58
CA THR A 11 1.56 -9.97 13.74
C THR A 11 2.64 -9.35 14.63
N GLU A 12 2.58 -8.04 14.89
CA GLU A 12 3.56 -7.32 15.73
C GLU A 12 3.14 -7.14 17.20
N ASN A 13 1.84 -7.21 17.52
CA ASN A 13 1.32 -6.97 18.87
C ASN A 13 2.02 -7.88 19.90
N ASN A 14 2.16 -7.50 21.17
CA ASN A 14 2.83 -8.28 22.22
C ASN A 14 1.95 -9.34 22.93
N ARG A 15 0.64 -9.44 22.65
CA ARG A 15 -0.26 -10.47 23.26
C ARG A 15 -0.77 -11.52 22.26
N GLY A 16 -0.36 -12.79 22.40
CA GLY A 16 -0.81 -13.91 21.54
C GLY A 16 0.23 -15.03 21.35
N VAL A 17 -0.12 -16.04 20.53
CA VAL A 17 0.73 -17.22 20.24
C VAL A 17 1.88 -16.87 19.28
N GLU A 18 3.11 -17.27 19.61
CA GLU A 18 4.35 -16.94 18.86
C GLU A 18 4.33 -17.34 17.38
N GLU A 19 3.68 -18.44 17.03
CA GLU A 19 3.61 -18.96 15.65
C GLU A 19 2.92 -18.01 14.66
N ASN A 20 2.17 -17.02 15.15
CA ASN A 20 1.48 -16.03 14.30
C ASN A 20 2.17 -14.67 14.32
N ARG A 21 3.45 -14.60 14.70
CA ARG A 21 4.15 -13.34 14.93
C ARG A 21 5.41 -13.23 14.11
N VAL A 22 5.59 -12.05 13.55
CA VAL A 22 6.83 -11.64 12.90
C VAL A 22 7.08 -10.22 13.36
N ARG A 23 7.90 -10.07 14.40
CA ARG A 23 8.10 -8.81 15.14
C ARG A 23 9.31 -8.00 14.66
N HIS A 24 10.09 -8.57 13.76
CA HIS A 24 11.35 -7.98 13.28
C HIS A 24 11.23 -7.43 11.86
N MET A 25 10.00 -7.28 11.35
CA MET A 25 9.72 -6.65 10.07
C MET A 25 8.63 -5.61 10.26
N ASP A 26 8.85 -4.42 9.72
CA ASP A 26 7.86 -3.34 9.70
C ASP A 26 6.88 -3.58 8.54
N TYR A 27 5.64 -3.08 8.65
CA TYR A 27 4.59 -3.35 7.68
C TYR A 27 4.04 -2.08 7.04
N GLY A 28 3.87 -2.08 5.72
CA GLY A 28 3.13 -1.06 4.99
C GLY A 28 1.72 -1.53 4.64
N VAL A 29 0.69 -0.86 5.16
CA VAL A 29 -0.71 -1.12 4.80
C VAL A 29 -1.11 -0.20 3.66
N GLN A 30 -1.55 -0.81 2.58
CA GLN A 30 -1.91 -0.13 1.35
C GLN A 30 -3.41 0.19 1.32
N LEU A 31 -3.74 1.45 1.09
CA LEU A 31 -5.10 1.96 1.09
C LEU A 31 -5.34 2.83 -0.14
N ASN A 32 -6.59 2.88 -0.58
CA ASN A 32 -7.06 3.79 -1.61
C ASN A 32 -8.32 4.52 -1.16
N LYS A 33 -8.79 5.46 -1.99
CA LYS A 33 -9.99 6.26 -1.79
C LYS A 33 -11.24 5.44 -1.42
N LEU A 34 -11.43 4.26 -2.01
CA LEU A 34 -12.61 3.43 -1.72
C LEU A 34 -12.60 2.99 -0.25
N MET A 35 -11.46 2.55 0.28
CA MET A 35 -11.35 2.14 1.69
C MET A 35 -11.68 3.28 2.65
N TYR A 36 -11.19 4.49 2.38
CA TYR A 36 -11.51 5.67 3.17
C TYR A 36 -12.98 6.09 3.04
N THR A 37 -13.56 5.96 1.85
CA THR A 37 -14.98 6.24 1.62
C THR A 37 -15.86 5.31 2.44
N ARG A 38 -15.53 4.01 2.49
CA ARG A 38 -16.23 3.03 3.34
C ARG A 38 -16.14 3.41 4.82
N LEU A 39 -14.96 3.88 5.28
CA LEU A 39 -14.79 4.35 6.66
C LEU A 39 -15.70 5.55 6.97
N ILE A 40 -15.68 6.59 6.12
CA ILE A 40 -16.44 7.83 6.34
C ILE A 40 -17.95 7.54 6.36
N LYS A 41 -18.42 6.64 5.50
CA LYS A 41 -19.84 6.25 5.43
C LYS A 41 -20.25 5.23 6.50
N GLY A 42 -19.31 4.71 7.30
CA GLY A 42 -19.59 3.66 8.27
C GLY A 42 -19.99 2.32 7.63
N GLU A 43 -19.56 2.08 6.40
CA GLU A 43 -19.87 0.88 5.62
C GLU A 43 -18.90 -0.27 5.97
N ASN A 44 -19.09 -1.40 5.29
CA ASN A 44 -18.24 -2.57 5.43
C ASN A 44 -17.13 -2.59 4.36
N ILE A 45 -16.04 -3.27 4.67
CA ILE A 45 -14.96 -3.63 3.76
C ILE A 45 -14.94 -5.14 3.60
N SER A 46 -14.92 -5.59 2.35
CA SER A 46 -14.79 -7.00 1.98
C SER A 46 -13.31 -7.34 1.70
N LEU A 47 -12.83 -8.38 2.35
CA LEU A 47 -11.48 -8.91 2.22
C LEU A 47 -11.51 -10.12 1.28
N PHE A 48 -10.71 -10.05 0.23
CA PHE A 48 -10.60 -11.08 -0.81
C PHE A 48 -9.20 -11.69 -0.81
N SER A 49 -9.09 -12.95 -1.25
CA SER A 49 -7.80 -13.51 -1.65
C SER A 49 -7.49 -13.01 -3.07
N PRO A 50 -6.32 -12.42 -3.35
CA PRO A 50 -5.98 -11.94 -4.70
C PRO A 50 -6.12 -12.99 -5.81
N SER A 51 -5.97 -14.28 -5.47
CA SER A 51 -6.17 -15.41 -6.38
C SER A 51 -7.60 -15.57 -6.90
N ASP A 52 -8.59 -15.12 -6.11
CA ASP A 52 -10.00 -15.39 -6.33
C ASP A 52 -10.70 -14.21 -7.03
N VAL A 53 -9.98 -13.10 -7.25
CA VAL A 53 -10.49 -11.85 -7.82
C VAL A 53 -9.54 -11.33 -8.92
N PRO A 54 -9.53 -11.97 -10.10
CA PRO A 54 -8.63 -11.60 -11.20
C PRO A 54 -8.75 -10.13 -11.58
N GLY A 55 -7.61 -9.47 -11.81
CA GLY A 55 -7.56 -8.06 -12.22
C GLY A 55 -7.81 -7.05 -11.09
N LEU A 56 -8.39 -7.45 -9.95
CA LEU A 56 -8.66 -6.53 -8.84
C LEU A 56 -7.36 -5.95 -8.26
N TYR A 57 -6.32 -6.77 -8.13
CA TYR A 57 -5.03 -6.34 -7.59
C TYR A 57 -4.34 -5.32 -8.51
N ASP A 58 -4.34 -5.51 -9.82
CA ASP A 58 -3.72 -4.54 -10.74
C ASP A 58 -4.49 -3.22 -10.78
N ALA A 59 -5.83 -3.30 -10.85
CA ALA A 59 -6.69 -2.12 -10.82
C ALA A 59 -6.50 -1.31 -9.53
N PHE A 60 -6.28 -1.97 -8.38
CA PHE A 60 -6.06 -1.29 -7.10
C PHE A 60 -4.95 -0.23 -7.13
N PHE A 61 -3.91 -0.44 -7.94
CA PHE A 61 -2.82 0.53 -8.13
C PHE A 61 -3.03 1.40 -9.37
N ALA A 62 -3.43 0.78 -10.49
CA ALA A 62 -3.37 1.44 -11.79
C ALA A 62 -4.64 2.22 -12.18
N ASP A 63 -5.83 1.76 -11.79
CA ASP A 63 -7.10 2.34 -12.19
C ASP A 63 -8.16 2.23 -11.08
N GLN A 64 -8.43 3.36 -10.43
CA GLN A 64 -9.36 3.41 -9.31
C GLN A 64 -10.83 3.20 -9.73
N ALA A 65 -11.20 3.58 -10.96
CA ALA A 65 -12.56 3.41 -11.45
C ALA A 65 -12.81 1.93 -11.77
N GLU A 66 -11.85 1.27 -12.42
CA GLU A 66 -11.92 -0.17 -12.67
C GLU A 66 -11.86 -0.98 -11.37
N PHE A 67 -11.06 -0.53 -10.40
CA PHE A 67 -11.02 -1.14 -9.08
C PHE A 67 -12.40 -1.09 -8.41
N GLU A 68 -13.05 0.08 -8.37
CA GLU A 68 -14.38 0.21 -7.77
C GLU A 68 -15.41 -0.68 -8.47
N ARG A 69 -15.38 -0.74 -9.81
CA ARG A 69 -16.26 -1.60 -10.62
C ARG A 69 -16.08 -3.08 -10.27
N LEU A 70 -14.84 -3.58 -10.31
CA LEU A 70 -14.51 -4.98 -10.00
C LEU A 70 -14.79 -5.31 -8.53
N TYR A 71 -14.46 -4.41 -7.61
CA TYR A 71 -14.66 -4.61 -6.19
C TYR A 71 -16.13 -4.83 -5.86
N VAL A 72 -17.02 -3.96 -6.35
CA VAL A 72 -18.47 -4.08 -6.15
C VAL A 72 -19.02 -5.32 -6.84
N GLN A 73 -18.54 -5.64 -8.05
CA GLN A 73 -18.92 -6.87 -8.77
C GLN A 73 -18.60 -8.12 -7.93
N TYR A 74 -17.39 -8.22 -7.37
CA TYR A 74 -16.97 -9.35 -6.54
C TYR A 74 -17.61 -9.35 -5.14
N GLU A 75 -18.06 -8.19 -4.64
CA GLU A 75 -18.92 -8.11 -3.45
C GLU A 75 -20.33 -8.64 -3.69
N GLN A 76 -20.80 -8.72 -4.94
CA GLN A 76 -22.12 -9.27 -5.26
C GLN A 76 -22.07 -10.75 -5.64
N ASP A 77 -20.92 -11.23 -6.10
CA ASP A 77 -20.72 -12.64 -6.42
C ASP A 77 -20.68 -13.50 -5.14
N SER A 78 -21.61 -14.46 -5.03
CA SER A 78 -21.70 -15.39 -3.89
C SER A 78 -20.77 -16.58 -4.00
N SER A 79 -20.18 -16.83 -5.17
CA SER A 79 -19.22 -17.91 -5.39
C SER A 79 -17.82 -17.60 -4.87
N ILE A 80 -17.49 -16.30 -4.75
CA ILE A 80 -16.18 -15.82 -4.30
C ILE A 80 -16.12 -15.83 -2.78
N LYS A 81 -15.06 -16.45 -2.24
CA LYS A 81 -14.80 -16.45 -0.80
C LYS A 81 -14.37 -15.06 -0.37
N ARG A 82 -15.14 -14.44 0.52
CA ARG A 82 -14.80 -13.16 1.13
C ARG A 82 -15.06 -13.16 2.63
N LYS A 83 -14.36 -12.26 3.32
CA LYS A 83 -14.66 -11.90 4.70
C LYS A 83 -15.03 -10.44 4.77
N THR A 84 -16.23 -10.13 5.24
CA THR A 84 -16.69 -8.76 5.42
C THR A 84 -16.46 -8.32 6.86
N VAL A 85 -15.89 -7.12 7.03
CA VAL A 85 -15.60 -6.50 8.32
C VAL A 85 -16.09 -5.06 8.30
N LYS A 86 -16.49 -4.50 9.45
CA LYS A 86 -16.86 -3.08 9.49
C LYS A 86 -15.61 -2.24 9.24
N ALA A 87 -15.72 -1.20 8.42
CA ALA A 87 -14.58 -0.34 8.11
C ALA A 87 -13.99 0.28 9.39
N ILE A 88 -14.85 0.74 10.30
CA ILE A 88 -14.42 1.32 11.58
C ILE A 88 -13.58 0.35 12.41
N GLU A 89 -13.98 -0.93 12.50
CA GLU A 89 -13.26 -1.94 13.27
C GLU A 89 -11.88 -2.22 12.65
N LEU A 90 -11.81 -2.30 11.32
CA LEU A 90 -10.55 -2.52 10.60
C LEU A 90 -9.58 -1.35 10.77
N PHE A 91 -10.05 -0.12 10.59
CA PHE A 91 -9.23 1.08 10.75
C PHE A 91 -8.84 1.34 12.20
N SER A 92 -9.72 1.06 13.16
CA SER A 92 -9.37 1.13 14.59
C SER A 92 -8.26 0.14 14.93
N LEU A 93 -8.34 -1.10 14.45
CA LEU A 93 -7.28 -2.09 14.64
C LEU A 93 -5.95 -1.60 14.02
N LEU A 94 -5.99 -1.10 12.78
CA LEU A 94 -4.82 -0.55 12.10
C LEU A 94 -4.16 0.58 12.90
N MET A 95 -4.97 1.54 13.36
CA MET A 95 -4.46 2.70 14.10
C MET A 95 -3.98 2.32 15.50
N GLN A 96 -4.61 1.34 16.14
CA GLN A 96 -4.18 0.83 17.44
C GLN A 96 -2.82 0.16 17.36
N GLU A 97 -2.59 -0.69 16.36
CA GLU A 97 -1.28 -1.35 16.16
C GLU A 97 -0.21 -0.34 15.72
N ARG A 98 -0.58 0.62 14.86
CA ARG A 98 0.32 1.74 14.53
C ARG A 98 0.72 2.55 15.76
N ALA A 99 -0.22 2.83 16.67
CA ALA A 99 0.05 3.59 17.89
C ALA A 99 0.85 2.80 18.92
N SER A 100 0.70 1.48 18.96
CA SER A 100 1.39 0.61 19.92
C SER A 100 2.83 0.32 19.51
N THR A 101 3.09 0.06 18.22
CA THR A 101 4.42 -0.34 17.73
C THR A 101 5.19 0.81 17.08
N GLY A 102 4.48 1.77 16.49
CA GLY A 102 5.09 2.83 15.66
C GLY A 102 5.61 2.34 14.29
N ARG A 103 5.41 1.06 13.96
CA ARG A 103 6.05 0.36 12.82
C ARG A 103 5.08 -0.14 11.77
N ILE A 104 3.79 0.17 11.94
CA ILE A 104 2.76 -0.04 10.92
C ILE A 104 2.58 1.24 10.11
N TYR A 105 3.10 1.25 8.89
CA TYR A 105 3.02 2.35 7.95
C TYR A 105 1.78 2.30 7.06
N ILE A 106 1.47 3.42 6.41
CA ILE A 106 0.35 3.54 5.47
C ILE A 106 0.88 4.06 4.14
N GLN A 107 0.48 3.41 3.05
CA GLN A 107 0.74 3.86 1.69
C GLN A 107 -0.60 4.11 0.98
N ASN A 108 -0.81 5.35 0.53
CA ASN A 108 -1.97 5.72 -0.28
C ASN A 108 -1.66 5.43 -1.76
N VAL A 109 -2.06 4.24 -2.22
CA VAL A 109 -1.61 3.71 -3.52
C VAL A 109 -2.19 4.46 -4.70
N ASP A 110 -3.37 5.06 -4.54
CA ASP A 110 -3.99 5.94 -5.52
C ASP A 110 -3.18 7.23 -5.72
N HIS A 111 -2.75 7.88 -4.64
CA HIS A 111 -1.89 9.05 -4.72
C HIS A 111 -0.51 8.72 -5.30
N CYS A 112 0.05 7.56 -4.95
CA CYS A 112 1.32 7.09 -5.51
C CYS A 112 1.28 6.93 -7.03
N ASN A 113 0.11 6.70 -7.64
CA ASN A 113 -0.01 6.46 -9.08
C ASN A 113 -0.65 7.63 -9.85
N THR A 114 -1.53 8.42 -9.22
CA THR A 114 -2.15 9.60 -9.85
C THR A 114 -1.24 10.84 -9.83
N HIS A 115 -0.33 10.94 -8.86
CA HIS A 115 0.66 12.02 -8.75
C HIS A 115 2.08 11.47 -8.80
N SER A 116 2.36 10.72 -9.87
CA SER A 116 3.63 10.04 -10.08
C SER A 116 4.27 10.47 -11.42
N PRO A 117 5.60 10.36 -11.55
CA PRO A 117 6.27 10.57 -12.84
C PRO A 117 6.12 9.38 -13.80
N PHE A 118 5.52 8.26 -13.36
CA PHE A 118 5.31 7.05 -14.13
C PHE A 118 3.87 6.93 -14.61
N ASP A 119 3.70 6.37 -15.82
CA ASP A 119 2.39 5.97 -16.34
C ASP A 119 1.95 4.66 -15.65
N PRO A 120 0.85 4.68 -14.86
CA PRO A 120 0.40 3.50 -14.13
C PRO A 120 -0.08 2.35 -15.02
N SER A 121 -0.40 2.60 -16.29
CA SER A 121 -0.78 1.55 -17.24
C SER A 121 0.42 0.72 -17.71
N VAL A 122 1.63 1.30 -17.68
CA VAL A 122 2.87 0.67 -18.14
C VAL A 122 3.74 0.23 -16.96
N ALA A 123 3.92 1.13 -15.99
CA ALA A 123 4.85 0.97 -14.87
C ALA A 123 4.24 1.51 -13.56
N PRO A 124 3.22 0.83 -12.99
CA PRO A 124 2.59 1.27 -11.75
C PRO A 124 3.53 1.11 -10.55
N ILE A 125 3.41 2.03 -9.61
CA ILE A 125 4.04 1.92 -8.29
C ILE A 125 3.15 1.04 -7.41
N ARG A 126 3.66 -0.14 -7.06
CA ARG A 126 2.91 -1.12 -6.25
C ARG A 126 3.40 -1.27 -4.81
N GLN A 127 4.49 -0.61 -4.42
CA GLN A 127 5.07 -0.71 -3.08
C GLN A 127 5.95 0.51 -2.75
N SER A 128 6.57 0.49 -1.58
CA SER A 128 7.55 1.49 -1.14
C SER A 128 8.78 0.80 -0.53
N ASN A 129 9.84 1.56 -0.26
CA ASN A 129 10.98 1.11 0.54
C ASN A 129 10.69 1.11 2.06
N LEU A 130 11.69 0.70 2.85
CA LEU A 130 11.64 0.60 4.32
C LEU A 130 11.13 1.86 5.04
N CYS A 131 11.50 3.05 4.57
CA CYS A 131 11.20 4.31 5.24
C CYS A 131 10.03 5.09 4.61
N LEU A 132 9.32 4.47 3.66
CA LEU A 132 8.10 5.01 3.01
C LEU A 132 8.27 6.27 2.15
N GLU A 133 9.49 6.59 1.72
CA GLU A 133 9.80 7.76 0.91
C GLU A 133 10.06 7.46 -0.58
N ILE A 134 10.34 6.21 -0.94
CA ILE A 134 10.66 5.80 -2.31
C ILE A 134 9.49 5.06 -2.95
N ALA A 135 9.00 5.60 -4.06
CA ALA A 135 7.87 5.09 -4.83
C ALA A 135 8.31 4.83 -6.28
N LEU A 136 8.76 3.60 -6.58
CA LEU A 136 9.30 3.21 -7.88
C LEU A 136 8.61 1.94 -8.42
N PRO A 137 8.50 1.77 -9.75
CA PRO A 137 7.97 0.55 -10.36
C PRO A 137 8.85 -0.66 -10.08
N THR A 138 8.23 -1.84 -10.00
CA THR A 138 8.92 -3.13 -9.85
C THR A 138 8.20 -4.23 -10.61
N LYS A 139 8.95 -5.27 -10.98
CA LYS A 139 8.42 -6.51 -11.58
C LYS A 139 8.92 -7.71 -10.79
N PRO A 140 8.04 -8.68 -10.47
CA PRO A 140 8.44 -9.87 -9.72
C PRO A 140 9.48 -10.68 -10.49
N LEU A 141 10.41 -11.30 -9.77
CA LEU A 141 11.40 -12.22 -10.32
C LEU A 141 10.90 -13.65 -10.18
N ASN A 142 11.11 -14.49 -11.20
CA ASN A 142 10.85 -15.93 -11.10
C ASN A 142 12.02 -16.69 -10.49
N ASN A 143 13.25 -16.19 -10.69
CA ASN A 143 14.48 -16.73 -10.12
C ASN A 143 15.52 -15.59 -9.96
N VAL A 144 16.64 -15.86 -9.30
CA VAL A 144 17.67 -14.84 -8.97
C VAL A 144 18.34 -14.24 -10.21
N GLU A 145 18.38 -14.98 -11.31
CA GLU A 145 19.05 -14.62 -12.57
C GLU A 145 18.03 -14.17 -13.64
N ASP A 146 16.79 -13.86 -13.26
CA ASP A 146 15.72 -13.49 -14.20
C ASP A 146 15.95 -12.09 -14.79
N GLU A 147 16.27 -12.03 -16.08
CA GLU A 147 16.49 -10.79 -16.83
C GLU A 147 15.21 -9.97 -17.06
N ASN A 148 14.02 -10.55 -16.87
CA ASN A 148 12.73 -9.87 -17.09
C ASN A 148 12.18 -9.21 -15.83
N GLY A 149 12.73 -9.54 -14.67
CA GLY A 149 12.37 -8.93 -13.39
C GLY A 149 12.95 -7.52 -13.25
N GLU A 150 12.39 -6.74 -12.33
CA GLU A 150 12.81 -5.35 -12.13
C GLU A 150 12.89 -5.05 -10.63
N ILE A 151 14.10 -4.82 -10.15
CA ILE A 151 14.40 -4.37 -8.79
C ILE A 151 14.72 -2.88 -8.84
N ALA A 152 13.88 -2.08 -8.21
CA ALA A 152 14.10 -0.64 -8.11
C ALA A 152 15.25 -0.33 -7.15
N LEU A 153 16.23 0.46 -7.61
CA LEU A 153 17.32 1.00 -6.82
C LEU A 153 17.24 2.52 -6.79
N CYS A 154 17.50 3.13 -5.63
CA CYS A 154 17.52 4.58 -5.48
C CYS A 154 18.87 5.02 -4.90
N SER A 155 19.51 5.99 -5.54
CA SER A 155 20.70 6.67 -5.02
C SER A 155 20.28 7.96 -4.32
N TYR A 156 20.58 8.07 -3.03
CA TYR A 156 20.16 9.22 -2.22
C TYR A 156 21.26 10.28 -2.10
N LEU A 157 20.91 11.53 -2.35
CA LEU A 157 21.72 12.70 -2.04
C LEU A 157 20.86 13.72 -1.31
N ARG A 158 21.36 14.26 -0.20
CA ARG A 158 20.66 15.28 0.59
C ARG A 158 21.32 16.64 0.40
N SER A 159 20.55 17.61 -0.09
CA SER A 159 21.00 19.02 -0.09
C SER A 159 20.65 19.69 1.24
N THR A 160 21.62 20.38 1.85
CA THR A 160 21.40 21.13 3.09
C THR A 160 20.79 22.49 2.79
N TRP A 161 19.53 22.70 3.23
CA TRP A 161 18.76 23.93 3.01
C TRP A 161 19.47 25.23 3.45
N VAL A 162 20.36 25.16 4.44
CA VAL A 162 21.15 26.32 4.90
C VAL A 162 22.02 26.90 3.78
N ARG A 163 22.54 26.08 2.86
CA ARG A 163 23.33 26.53 1.71
C ARG A 163 22.48 26.99 0.52
N LEU A 164 21.20 26.61 0.46
CA LEU A 164 20.28 26.99 -0.63
C LEU A 164 19.61 28.36 -0.43
N LYS A 165 19.62 28.92 0.80
CA LYS A 165 19.12 30.30 1.03
C LYS A 165 19.82 31.33 0.14
N ALA A 166 21.11 31.15 -0.14
CA ALA A 166 21.85 32.01 -1.07
C ALA A 166 21.31 31.94 -2.51
N TRP A 167 20.82 30.77 -2.94
CA TRP A 167 20.25 30.57 -4.27
C TRP A 167 18.89 31.26 -4.44
N MET A 168 18.03 31.20 -3.41
CA MET A 168 16.73 31.91 -3.41
C MET A 168 16.89 33.43 -3.38
N ILE A 169 17.87 33.96 -2.61
CA ILE A 169 18.17 35.40 -2.56
C ILE A 169 18.75 35.90 -3.88
N TRP A 170 19.60 35.11 -4.55
CA TRP A 170 20.16 35.47 -5.84
C TRP A 170 19.12 35.54 -6.96
N LYS A 171 18.16 34.59 -7.01
CA LYS A 171 17.04 34.60 -7.95
C LYS A 171 16.13 35.84 -7.81
N SER A 172 15.97 36.39 -6.60
CA SER A 172 15.16 37.60 -6.40
C SER A 172 15.87 38.91 -6.78
N TRP A 173 17.18 38.86 -7.03
CA TRP A 173 17.98 40.03 -7.47
C TRP A 173 18.14 40.10 -9.01
N GLN A 174 17.65 39.10 -9.74
CA GLN A 174 17.64 39.06 -11.20
C GLN A 174 16.27 39.35 -11.84
N SER A 175 15.27 39.72 -11.03
CA SER A 175 13.93 40.18 -11.46
C SER A 175 13.78 41.68 -11.31
#